data_AF-A0A842MSW1-F1
#
_entry.id   AF-A0A842MSW1-F1
#
_cell.length_a   1.000
_cell.length_b   1.000
_cell.length_c   1.000
_cell.angle_alpha   90.00
_cell.angle_beta   90.00
_cell.angle_gamma   90.00
#
_symmetry.space_group_name_H-M   'P 1'
#
loop_
_entity.id
_entity.type
_entity.pdbx_description
1 polymer ?
#
loop_
_entity_poly.entity_id
_entity_poly.type
_entity_poly.pdbx_seq_one_letter_code
_entity_poly.pdbx_strand_id
1 'polypeptide(L)'
;MSKYKARAVTTGYWRPRDDYIEKILESVKNIIVDGDFVVVSEKAISTAMGNIIDESTINPGLSARILAKFWMRIIWGYLLGPLCHMQNKL
;
A
#
# COMPACT_ATOMS: atom_id res chain seq x y z
N MET A 1 14.47 -12.26 24.00
CA MET A 1 13.81 -11.83 22.74
C MET A 1 14.54 -10.58 22.28
N SER A 2 15.24 -10.62 21.15
CA SER A 2 15.91 -9.42 20.62
C SER A 2 14.86 -8.38 20.26
N LYS A 3 15.06 -7.14 20.73
CA LYS A 3 14.10 -6.06 20.51
C LYS A 3 14.47 -5.34 19.22
N TYR A 4 13.77 -5.65 18.13
CA TYR A 4 13.93 -4.93 16.87
C TYR A 4 13.38 -3.51 16.99
N LYS A 5 13.97 -2.57 16.24
CA LYS A 5 13.53 -1.18 16.16
C LYS A 5 13.24 -0.85 14.70
N ALA A 6 12.05 -0.31 14.43
CA ALA A 6 11.69 0.15 13.09
C ALA A 6 12.21 1.58 12.88
N ARG A 7 12.81 1.84 11.72
CA ARG A 7 13.20 3.17 11.26
C ARG A 7 12.51 3.45 9.93
N ALA A 8 11.68 4.49 9.89
CA ALA A 8 11.05 4.93 8.65
C ALA A 8 12.10 5.56 7.72
N VAL A 9 12.03 5.22 6.43
CA VAL A 9 12.91 5.72 5.38
C VAL A 9 12.07 6.57 4.43
N THR A 10 12.42 7.84 4.30
CA THR A 10 11.75 8.75 3.36
C THR A 10 12.34 8.58 1.98
N THR A 11 11.49 8.36 0.98
CA THR A 11 11.89 8.28 -0.44
C THR A 11 11.13 9.33 -1.25
N GLY A 12 11.64 9.68 -2.42
CA GLY A 12 10.87 10.47 -3.39
C GLY A 12 9.71 9.68 -3.97
N TYR A 13 8.85 10.33 -4.77
CA TYR A 13 7.74 9.65 -5.44
C TYR A 13 8.23 8.54 -6.38
N TRP A 14 7.54 7.41 -6.34
CA TRP A 14 7.75 6.27 -7.23
C TRP A 14 6.87 6.44 -8.46
N ARG A 15 7.43 6.17 -9.64
CA ARG A 15 6.75 6.28 -10.93
C ARG A 15 6.85 4.96 -11.70
N PRO A 16 5.92 4.70 -12.63
CA PRO A 16 6.05 3.58 -13.56
C PRO A 16 7.42 3.58 -14.24
N ARG A 17 8.05 2.40 -14.27
CA ARG A 17 9.37 2.13 -14.86
C ARG A 17 10.56 2.72 -14.08
N ASP A 18 10.36 3.20 -12.86
CA ASP A 18 11.47 3.50 -11.97
C ASP A 18 12.27 2.21 -11.67
N ASP A 19 13.59 2.31 -11.59
CA ASP A 19 14.42 1.24 -11.03
C ASP A 19 14.22 1.22 -9.51
N TYR A 20 13.35 0.31 -9.06
CA TYR A 20 13.05 0.18 -7.65
C TYR A 20 14.21 -0.38 -6.84
N ILE A 21 15.11 -1.17 -7.44
CA ILE A 21 16.25 -1.75 -6.72
C ILE A 21 17.24 -0.64 -6.39
N GLU A 22 17.64 0.16 -7.38
CA GLU A 22 18.54 1.29 -7.19
C GLU A 22 17.95 2.28 -6.18
N LYS A 23 16.66 2.63 -6.34
CA LYS A 23 15.96 3.55 -5.44
C LYS A 23 15.91 3.07 -3.99
N ILE A 24 15.70 1.77 -3.76
CA ILE A 24 15.76 1.18 -2.43
C ILE A 24 17.19 1.31 -1.89
N LEU A 25 18.20 0.84 -2.65
CA LEU A 25 19.59 0.85 -2.23
C LEU A 25 20.06 2.27 -1.87
N GLU A 26 19.77 3.26 -2.71
CA GLU A 26 20.12 4.65 -2.44
C GLU A 26 19.48 5.21 -1.18
N SER A 27 18.26 4.78 -0.86
CA SER A 27 17.53 5.24 0.33
C SER A 27 18.03 4.61 1.63
N VAL A 28 18.61 3.40 1.58
CA VAL A 28 19.03 2.65 2.78
C VAL A 28 20.54 2.54 2.97
N LYS A 29 21.37 2.80 1.94
CA LYS A 29 22.82 2.54 1.96
C LYS A 29 23.58 3.14 3.14
N ASN A 30 23.11 4.28 3.68
CA ASN A 30 23.78 4.98 4.78
C ASN A 30 23.24 4.60 6.17
N ILE A 31 22.26 3.71 6.26
CA ILE A 31 21.54 3.40 7.52
C ILE A 31 21.43 1.90 7.82
N ILE A 32 21.68 1.03 6.84
CA ILE A 32 21.53 -0.42 6.96
C ILE A 32 22.83 -1.08 7.43
N VAL A 33 22.72 -2.08 8.29
CA VAL A 33 23.84 -2.97 8.69
C VAL A 33 23.50 -4.43 8.39
N ASP A 34 24.52 -5.30 8.38
CA ASP A 34 24.31 -6.73 8.16
C ASP A 34 23.40 -7.32 9.25
N GLY A 35 22.42 -8.13 8.83
CA GLY A 35 21.36 -8.66 9.69
C GLY A 35 20.10 -7.79 9.83
N ASP A 36 20.07 -6.59 9.24
CA ASP A 36 18.86 -5.76 9.18
C ASP A 36 17.86 -6.27 8.11
N PHE A 37 16.59 -5.90 8.29
CA PHE A 37 15.52 -6.16 7.34
C PHE A 37 15.08 -4.88 6.64
N VAL A 38 15.01 -4.93 5.30
CA VAL A 38 14.39 -3.87 4.49
C VAL A 38 12.96 -4.30 4.17
N VAL A 39 11.99 -3.53 4.67
CA VAL A 39 10.57 -3.76 4.40
C VAL A 39 10.08 -2.72 3.40
N VAL A 40 9.54 -3.18 2.28
CA VAL A 40 9.05 -2.32 1.19
C VAL A 40 7.56 -2.58 0.98
N SER A 41 6.78 -1.53 0.76
CA SER A 41 5.37 -1.68 0.41
C SER A 41 5.23 -2.32 -0.96
N GLU A 42 4.37 -3.33 -1.07
CA GLU A 42 3.98 -3.92 -2.36
C GLU A 42 3.52 -2.84 -3.36
N LYS A 43 2.79 -1.83 -2.88
CA LYS A 43 2.32 -0.72 -3.72
C LYS A 43 3.46 0.03 -4.41
N ALA A 44 4.59 0.22 -3.72
CA ALA A 44 5.76 0.91 -4.30
C ALA A 44 6.35 0.08 -5.44
N ILE A 45 6.56 -1.21 -5.22
CA ILE A 45 7.08 -2.14 -6.22
C ILE A 45 6.11 -2.24 -7.41
N SER A 46 4.81 -2.42 -7.15
CA SER A 46 3.77 -2.49 -8.17
C SER A 46 3.69 -1.21 -9.03
N THR A 47 3.87 -0.05 -8.41
CA THR A 47 3.99 1.25 -9.10
C THR A 47 5.19 1.26 -10.05
N ALA A 48 6.39 0.88 -9.56
CA ALA A 48 7.61 0.84 -10.37
C ALA A 48 7.53 -0.19 -11.52
N MET A 49 6.91 -1.33 -11.28
CA MET A 49 6.64 -2.35 -12.31
C MET A 49 5.65 -1.88 -13.38
N GLY A 50 4.99 -0.73 -13.18
CA GLY A 50 4.01 -0.20 -14.13
C GLY A 50 2.66 -0.90 -14.06
N ASN A 51 2.33 -1.54 -12.94
CA ASN A 51 1.02 -2.16 -12.69
C ASN A 51 -0.05 -1.11 -12.32
N ILE A 52 -0.09 -0.02 -13.07
CA ILE A 52 -1.10 1.03 -12.95
C ILE A 52 -1.94 0.96 -14.21
N ILE A 53 -3.25 0.86 -14.02
CA ILE A 53 -4.21 0.80 -15.11
C ILE A 53 -5.18 1.98 -15.01
N ASP A 54 -5.61 2.47 -16.17
CA ASP A 54 -6.69 3.44 -16.24
C ASP A 54 -8.03 2.73 -16.01
N GLU A 55 -8.68 3.04 -14.89
CA GLU A 55 -9.97 2.45 -14.52
C GLU A 55 -11.08 2.74 -15.54
N SER A 56 -10.96 3.82 -16.32
CA SER A 56 -11.96 4.17 -17.34
C SER A 56 -12.03 3.15 -18.48
N THR A 57 -10.97 2.37 -18.67
CA THR A 57 -10.90 1.31 -19.69
C THR A 57 -11.58 0.02 -19.25
N ILE A 58 -11.95 -0.10 -17.97
CA ILE A 58 -12.50 -1.32 -17.39
C ILE A 58 -14.03 -1.23 -17.32
N ASN A 59 -14.70 -2.22 -17.91
CA ASN A 59 -16.15 -2.36 -17.81
C ASN A 59 -16.55 -3.17 -16.57
N PRO A 60 -17.16 -2.56 -15.53
CA PRO A 60 -17.47 -3.27 -14.30
C PRO A 60 -18.65 -4.22 -14.48
N GLY A 61 -18.43 -5.48 -14.12
CA GLY A 61 -19.47 -6.49 -14.01
C GLY A 61 -20.46 -6.23 -12.87
N LEU A 62 -21.55 -7.00 -12.85
CA LEU A 62 -22.64 -6.81 -11.88
C LEU A 62 -22.17 -7.01 -10.43
N SER A 63 -21.32 -8.01 -10.19
CA SER A 63 -20.69 -8.27 -8.88
C SER A 63 -19.82 -7.09 -8.41
N ALA A 64 -18.98 -6.54 -9.30
CA ALA A 64 -18.14 -5.38 -9.00
C ALA A 64 -18.99 -4.17 -8.61
N ARG A 65 -20.12 -3.93 -9.29
CA ARG A 65 -21.06 -2.86 -8.94
C ARG A 65 -21.70 -3.06 -7.57
N ILE A 66 -22.11 -4.29 -7.25
CA ILE A 66 -22.69 -4.62 -5.93
C ILE A 66 -21.66 -4.42 -4.82
N LEU A 67 -20.43 -4.93 -5.01
CA LEU A 67 -19.35 -4.76 -4.06
C LEU A 67 -19.04 -3.28 -3.82
N ALA A 68 -18.84 -2.51 -4.89
CA ALA A 68 -18.49 -1.10 -4.79
C ALA A 68 -19.61 -0.23 -4.19
N LYS A 69 -20.87 -0.43 -4.61
CA LYS A 69 -21.98 0.47 -4.22
C LYS A 69 -22.69 0.05 -2.95
N PHE A 70 -22.89 -1.24 -2.73
CA PHE A 70 -23.68 -1.75 -1.61
C PHE A 70 -22.77 -2.23 -0.48
N TRP A 71 -21.85 -3.16 -0.78
CA TRP A 71 -21.01 -3.77 0.25
C TRP A 71 -20.07 -2.76 0.92
N MET A 72 -19.29 -2.01 0.13
CA MET A 72 -18.34 -1.03 0.67
C MET A 72 -19.03 0.15 1.37
N ARG A 73 -20.16 0.62 0.84
CA ARG A 73 -20.82 1.83 1.38
C ARG A 73 -21.72 1.54 2.58
N ILE A 74 -22.49 0.44 2.53
CA ILE A 74 -23.52 0.16 3.53
C ILE A 74 -22.96 -0.78 4.60
N ILE A 75 -22.50 -1.95 4.19
CA ILE A 75 -22.04 -2.98 5.14
C ILE A 75 -20.75 -2.54 5.82
N TRP A 76 -19.73 -2.16 5.05
CA TRP A 76 -18.49 -1.68 5.65
C TRP A 76 -18.65 -0.33 6.36
N GLY A 77 -19.38 0.61 5.76
CA GLY A 77 -19.55 1.96 6.32
C GLY A 77 -20.31 2.00 7.65
N TYR A 78 -21.43 1.28 7.76
CA TYR A 78 -22.33 1.39 8.92
C TYR A 78 -22.29 0.20 9.87
N LEU A 79 -21.93 -1.00 9.41
CA LEU A 79 -21.94 -2.20 10.26
C LEU A 79 -20.54 -2.58 10.71
N LEU A 80 -19.63 -2.86 9.77
CA LEU A 80 -18.30 -3.37 10.11
C LEU A 80 -17.37 -2.28 10.64
N GLY A 81 -17.47 -1.05 10.15
CA GLY A 81 -16.67 0.08 10.64
C GLY A 81 -16.78 0.28 12.17
N PRO A 82 -17.99 0.39 12.74
CA PRO A 82 -18.18 0.43 14.19
C PRO A 82 -17.74 -0.86 14.90
N LEU A 83 -18.09 -2.04 14.38
CA LEU A 83 -17.76 -3.33 15.01
C LEU A 83 -16.26 -3.59 15.10
N CYS A 84 -15.51 -3.18 14.08
CA CYS A 84 -14.05 -3.28 14.06
C CYS A 84 -13.35 -2.12 14.79
N HIS A 85 -14.11 -1.22 15.43
CA HIS A 85 -13.58 0.00 16.07
C HIS A 85 -12.70 0.85 15.13
N MET A 86 -12.94 0.77 13.82
CA MET A 86 -12.20 1.53 12.80
C MET A 86 -12.68 2.98 12.70
N GLN A 87 -13.80 3.30 13.35
CA GLN A 87 -14.25 4.68 13.53
C GLN A 87 -13.56 5.27 14.76
N ASN A 88 -12.60 6.18 14.53
CA ASN A 88 -12.20 7.12 15.56
C ASN A 88 -13.44 7.95 15.93
N LYS A 89 -13.81 7.96 17.21
CA LYS A 89 -14.66 9.03 17.75
C LYS A 89 -13.90 10.33 17.53
N LEU A 90 -14.44 11.19 16.66
CA LEU A 90 -14.11 12.61 16.65
C LEU A 90 -14.48 13.23 18.00
#